data_AF-A0A920E3R3-F1
#
_entry.id   AF-A0A920E3R3-F1
#
_cell.length_a   1.000
_cell.length_b   1.000
_cell.length_c   1.000
_cell.angle_alpha   90.00
_cell.angle_beta   90.00
_cell.angle_gamma   90.00
#
_symmetry.space_group_name_H-M   'P 1'
#
loop_
_entity.id
_entity.type
_entity.pdbx_description
1 polymer ?
#
loop_
_entity_poly.entity_id
_entity_poly.type
_entity_poly.pdbx_seq_one_letter_code
_entity_poly.pdbx_strand_id
1 'polypeptide(L)'
;MLTVYRSNRAEFLARLLSRQLIEQQPGPLETVEVMVNTWPTSRWLGEQLAAANGISSLVRFPFPGSRLRQLVRQVLHLPAQEDDPWRAGQLVWAVLELLPELLEQPVAQPLQTWLTQREGTASGLTRDRWQLARTIADAMDDYALYRPDQLEQWKRPRPDDDWQPVLWRLLAQRLPRAPFGLQVREAVDRLRRGDVDPALLPERLRLFGISALAPVQVDLIQALSGLLEVEIYLLTPCPDLWQRCGSRRASLGDDWLVPPDGGWLAEAPRLEAVLGRMGAEFQQLLEGSGEAQLGSDARGSVCRFLQMAAAEERQPTLLDQLQQQLVDADSVPALERSSDDQSLLFSGGTGALAGGATGA
;
A
#
# COMPACT_ATOMS: atom_id res chain seq x y z
N MET A 1 8.39 -19.46 1.14
CA MET A 1 6.95 -19.76 0.93
C MET A 1 6.14 -18.49 1.22
N LEU A 2 5.11 -18.17 0.42
CA LEU A 2 4.20 -17.03 0.66
C LEU A 2 2.82 -17.53 1.13
N THR A 3 2.46 -17.17 2.35
CA THR A 3 1.21 -17.57 3.01
C THR A 3 0.33 -16.35 3.25
N VAL A 4 -0.92 -16.39 2.82
CA VAL A 4 -1.89 -15.29 2.98
C VAL A 4 -3.05 -15.75 3.85
N TYR A 5 -3.19 -15.12 5.01
CA TYR A 5 -4.29 -15.30 5.96
C TYR A 5 -5.35 -14.23 5.71
N ARG A 6 -6.57 -14.62 5.33
CA ARG A 6 -7.67 -13.70 5.02
C ARG A 6 -8.77 -13.76 6.06
N SER A 7 -9.25 -12.60 6.48
CA SER A 7 -10.45 -12.49 7.32
C SER A 7 -11.11 -11.12 7.16
N ASN A 8 -12.41 -11.06 7.45
CA ASN A 8 -13.18 -9.82 7.60
C ASN A 8 -13.06 -9.19 9.01
N ARG A 9 -12.31 -9.83 9.94
CA ARG A 9 -12.11 -9.34 11.30
C ARG A 9 -10.63 -9.25 11.65
N ALA A 10 -10.16 -8.04 11.94
CA ALA A 10 -8.77 -7.80 12.32
C ALA A 10 -8.42 -8.52 13.63
N GLU A 11 -9.36 -8.60 14.58
CA GLU A 11 -9.19 -9.27 15.88
C GLU A 11 -8.97 -10.78 15.72
N PHE A 12 -9.54 -11.39 14.68
CA PHE A 12 -9.27 -12.79 14.37
C PHE A 12 -7.84 -12.97 13.86
N LEU A 13 -7.40 -12.14 12.91
CA LEU A 13 -6.04 -12.16 12.38
C LEU A 13 -5.00 -11.90 13.47
N ALA A 14 -5.26 -10.95 14.38
CA ALA A 14 -4.36 -10.66 15.50
C ALA A 14 -4.24 -11.86 16.45
N ARG A 15 -5.36 -12.51 16.80
CA ARG A 15 -5.36 -13.75 17.59
C ARG A 15 -4.62 -14.90 16.90
N LEU A 16 -4.78 -15.02 15.58
CA LEU A 16 -4.06 -16.01 14.79
C LEU A 16 -2.55 -15.79 14.85
N LEU A 17 -2.09 -14.56 14.56
CA LEU A 17 -0.69 -14.17 14.70
C LEU A 17 -0.18 -14.46 16.12
N SER A 18 -0.97 -14.11 17.14
CA SER A 18 -0.62 -14.33 18.55
C SER A 18 -0.33 -15.80 18.86
N ARG A 19 -1.20 -16.71 18.39
CA ARG A 19 -1.03 -18.17 18.55
C ARG A 19 0.19 -18.67 17.80
N GLN A 20 0.41 -18.19 16.58
CA GLN A 20 1.58 -18.57 15.79
C GLN A 20 2.88 -18.17 16.46
N LEU A 21 2.94 -16.98 17.08
CA LEU A 21 4.11 -16.56 17.85
C LEU A 21 4.35 -17.45 19.08
N ILE A 22 3.30 -17.93 19.75
CA ILE A 22 3.44 -18.89 20.86
C ILE A 22 3.98 -20.23 20.35
N GLU A 23 3.43 -20.74 19.25
CA GLU A 23 3.84 -22.02 18.67
C GLU A 23 5.28 -21.99 18.15
N GLN A 24 5.70 -20.87 17.57
CA GLN A 24 7.05 -20.67 17.05
C GLN A 24 8.12 -20.55 18.14
N GLN A 25 7.75 -20.12 19.36
CA GLN A 25 8.65 -19.96 20.50
C GLN A 25 9.93 -19.18 20.16
N PRO A 26 9.82 -17.89 19.77
CA PRO A 26 10.99 -17.06 19.49
C PRO A 26 11.95 -17.02 20.69
N GLY A 27 13.23 -16.85 20.42
CA GLY A 27 14.27 -16.83 21.45
C GLY A 27 14.02 -15.73 22.50
N PRO A 28 14.56 -15.89 23.73
CA PRO A 28 14.26 -14.99 24.86
C PRO A 28 14.66 -13.52 24.64
N LEU A 29 15.58 -13.25 23.72
CA LEU A 29 16.02 -11.90 23.33
C LEU A 29 15.78 -11.62 21.84
N GLU A 30 15.10 -12.53 21.14
CA GLU A 30 14.81 -12.39 19.73
C GLU A 30 13.76 -11.29 19.53
N THR A 31 14.00 -10.43 18.56
CA THR A 31 13.03 -9.40 18.17
C THR A 31 12.16 -9.93 17.04
N VAL A 32 10.86 -9.94 17.26
CA VAL A 32 9.87 -10.30 16.23
C VAL A 32 9.47 -9.04 15.47
N GLU A 33 9.57 -9.06 14.14
CA GLU A 33 9.12 -7.96 13.29
C GLU A 33 7.77 -8.27 12.62
N VAL A 34 6.84 -7.32 12.70
CA VAL A 34 5.55 -7.37 12.00
C VAL A 34 5.31 -6.04 11.30
N MET A 35 5.40 -6.01 9.97
CA MET A 35 5.19 -4.78 9.21
C MET A 35 3.73 -4.33 9.26
N VAL A 36 3.51 -3.04 9.52
CA VAL A 36 2.18 -2.41 9.55
C VAL A 36 2.19 -1.13 8.71
N ASN A 37 1.04 -0.63 8.29
CA ASN A 37 0.96 0.57 7.46
C ASN A 37 0.85 1.87 8.27
N THR A 38 0.41 1.82 9.53
CA THR A 38 0.18 3.02 10.35
C THR A 38 0.61 2.85 11.81
N TRP A 39 0.91 3.97 12.46
CA TRP A 39 1.18 4.03 13.90
C TRP A 39 0.00 3.51 14.76
N PRO A 40 -1.26 3.90 14.52
CA PRO A 40 -2.39 3.32 15.25
C PRO A 40 -2.48 1.80 15.14
N THR A 41 -2.26 1.24 13.94
CA THR A 41 -2.25 -0.23 13.73
C THR A 41 -1.15 -0.89 14.56
N SER A 42 0.05 -0.27 14.67
CA SER A 42 1.13 -0.82 15.52
C SER A 42 0.73 -0.90 17.00
N ARG A 43 0.08 0.15 17.53
CA ARG A 43 -0.34 0.20 18.93
C ARG A 43 -1.45 -0.79 19.20
N TRP A 44 -2.49 -0.76 18.38
CA TRP A 44 -3.61 -1.67 18.48
C TRP A 44 -3.14 -3.13 18.40
N LEU A 45 -2.27 -3.47 17.45
CA LEU A 45 -1.76 -4.83 17.31
C LEU A 45 -0.91 -5.24 18.53
N GLY A 46 -0.07 -4.35 19.04
CA GLY A 46 0.68 -4.58 20.27
C GLY A 46 -0.23 -4.90 21.47
N GLU A 47 -1.33 -4.15 21.62
CA GLU A 47 -2.35 -4.40 22.65
C GLU A 47 -3.08 -5.72 22.44
N GLN A 48 -3.46 -6.07 21.21
CA GLN A 48 -4.11 -7.36 20.92
C GLN A 48 -3.20 -8.55 21.22
N LEU A 49 -1.92 -8.46 20.86
CA LEU A 49 -0.92 -9.49 21.18
C LEU A 49 -0.73 -9.60 22.70
N ALA A 50 -0.67 -8.48 23.42
CA ALA A 50 -0.55 -8.49 24.88
C ALA A 50 -1.80 -9.09 25.55
N ALA A 51 -3.00 -8.76 25.06
CA ALA A 51 -4.25 -9.30 25.58
C ALA A 51 -4.36 -10.83 25.37
N ALA A 52 -3.86 -11.34 24.23
CA ALA A 52 -3.91 -12.76 23.91
C ALA A 52 -2.78 -13.58 24.57
N ASN A 53 -1.56 -13.04 24.66
CA ASN A 53 -0.38 -13.76 25.18
C ASN A 53 -0.02 -13.38 26.63
N GLY A 54 -0.71 -12.42 27.23
CA GLY A 54 -0.41 -11.83 28.55
C GLY A 54 0.63 -10.72 28.52
N ILE A 55 1.51 -10.68 27.51
CA ILE A 55 2.52 -9.63 27.30
C ILE A 55 2.85 -9.49 25.81
N SER A 56 3.15 -8.25 25.39
CA SER A 56 3.76 -7.96 24.09
C SER A 56 5.04 -7.18 24.33
N SER A 57 6.19 -7.83 24.12
CA SER A 57 7.52 -7.26 24.31
C SER A 57 8.45 -7.76 23.22
N LEU A 58 9.48 -6.98 22.89
CA LEU A 58 10.41 -7.28 21.78
C LEU A 58 9.73 -7.49 20.41
N VAL A 59 8.50 -7.02 20.24
CA VAL A 59 7.84 -6.93 18.94
C VAL A 59 8.09 -5.56 18.35
N ARG A 60 8.58 -5.50 17.11
CA ARG A 60 8.78 -4.26 16.35
C ARG A 60 7.79 -4.19 15.20
N PHE A 61 7.29 -2.98 14.96
CA PHE A 61 6.31 -2.71 13.91
C PHE A 61 6.87 -1.76 12.84
N PRO A 62 7.85 -2.19 12.03
CA PRO A 62 8.42 -1.31 11.01
C PRO A 62 7.43 -1.06 9.87
N PHE A 63 7.54 0.10 9.22
CA PHE A 63 6.72 0.39 8.03
C PHE A 63 7.30 -0.30 6.78
N PRO A 64 6.46 -0.83 5.87
CA PRO A 64 6.90 -1.50 4.66
C PRO A 64 7.89 -0.68 3.83
N GLY A 65 7.62 0.61 3.65
CA GLY A 65 8.46 1.49 2.83
C GLY A 65 9.92 1.58 3.30
N SER A 66 10.16 1.64 4.61
CA SER A 66 11.52 1.69 5.16
C SER A 66 12.14 0.30 5.28
N ARG A 67 11.37 -0.70 5.71
CA ARG A 67 11.90 -2.05 5.92
C ARG A 67 12.27 -2.74 4.62
N LEU A 68 11.44 -2.63 3.58
CA LEU A 68 11.73 -3.20 2.26
C LEU A 68 12.98 -2.53 1.64
N ARG A 69 13.18 -1.22 1.84
CA ARG A 69 14.43 -0.54 1.44
C ARG A 69 15.64 -1.09 2.16
N GLN A 70 15.54 -1.37 3.46
CA GLN A 70 16.63 -2.00 4.22
C GLN A 70 16.96 -3.40 3.68
N LEU A 71 15.94 -4.21 3.37
CA LEU A 71 16.15 -5.55 2.78
C LEU A 71 16.82 -5.46 1.40
N VAL A 72 16.37 -4.54 0.54
CA VAL A 72 17.03 -4.32 -0.77
C VAL A 72 18.49 -3.92 -0.60
N ARG A 73 18.81 -3.04 0.36
CA ARG A 73 20.20 -2.68 0.64
C ARG A 73 21.03 -3.88 1.08
N GLN A 74 20.47 -4.77 1.91
CA GLN A 74 21.16 -6.00 2.33
C GLN A 74 21.43 -6.92 1.14
N VAL A 75 20.42 -7.16 0.29
CA VAL A 75 20.53 -7.98 -0.93
C VAL A 75 21.57 -7.40 -1.91
N LEU A 76 21.67 -6.08 -2.01
CA LEU A 76 22.58 -5.40 -2.91
C LEU A 76 23.94 -5.05 -2.28
N HIS A 77 24.18 -5.42 -1.02
CA HIS A 77 25.35 -5.04 -0.24
C HIS A 77 25.63 -3.53 -0.20
N LEU A 78 24.56 -2.73 -0.18
CA LEU A 78 24.63 -1.27 -0.06
C LEU A 78 24.82 -0.85 1.41
N PRO A 79 25.46 0.31 1.67
CA PRO A 79 25.64 0.82 3.04
C PRO A 79 24.32 0.96 3.81
N ALA A 80 24.30 0.47 5.06
CA ALA A 80 23.10 0.41 5.88
C ALA A 80 22.55 1.80 6.29
N GLN A 81 23.44 2.77 6.56
CA GLN A 81 23.10 4.04 7.21
C GLN A 81 23.07 5.27 6.28
N GLU A 82 23.15 5.10 4.96
CA GLU A 82 23.07 6.25 4.07
C GLU A 82 21.61 6.66 3.80
N ASP A 83 21.33 7.96 3.88
CA ASP A 83 20.07 8.52 3.38
C ASP A 83 19.89 8.20 1.90
N ASP A 84 18.66 7.90 1.50
CA ASP A 84 18.31 7.65 0.11
C ASP A 84 18.10 8.98 -0.63
N PRO A 85 18.97 9.36 -1.59
CA PRO A 85 18.91 10.65 -2.26
C PRO A 85 17.68 10.79 -3.16
N TRP A 86 17.01 9.69 -3.50
CA TRP A 86 15.80 9.69 -4.32
C TRP A 86 14.53 9.94 -3.51
N ARG A 87 14.60 9.96 -2.17
CA ARG A 87 13.44 10.37 -1.36
C ARG A 87 13.16 11.83 -1.61
N ALA A 88 11.89 12.18 -1.82
CA ALA A 88 11.49 13.54 -2.18
C ALA A 88 12.05 14.64 -1.25
N GLY A 89 12.22 14.33 0.05
CA GLY A 89 12.84 15.24 1.04
C GLY A 89 14.29 15.63 0.74
N GLN A 90 15.07 14.71 0.16
CA GLN A 90 16.46 14.96 -0.25
C GLN A 90 16.54 15.35 -1.72
N LEU A 91 15.74 14.70 -2.57
CA LEU A 91 15.75 14.89 -4.02
C LEU A 91 15.43 16.33 -4.43
N VAL A 92 14.60 17.05 -3.67
CA VAL A 92 14.27 18.46 -3.92
C VAL A 92 15.52 19.35 -4.08
N TRP A 93 16.59 19.07 -3.33
CA TRP A 93 17.82 19.87 -3.40
C TRP A 93 18.59 19.60 -4.69
N ALA A 94 18.70 18.33 -5.09
CA ALA A 94 19.30 17.98 -6.38
C ALA A 94 18.50 18.55 -7.55
N VAL A 95 17.16 18.57 -7.44
CA VAL A 95 16.30 19.22 -8.44
C VAL A 95 16.54 20.72 -8.49
N LEU A 96 16.64 21.41 -7.34
CA LEU A 96 16.94 22.85 -7.29
C LEU A 96 18.30 23.19 -7.91
N GLU A 97 19.31 22.36 -7.69
CA GLU A 97 20.65 22.52 -8.29
C GLU A 97 20.62 22.36 -9.81
N LEU A 98 19.85 21.39 -10.33
CA LEU A 98 19.77 21.06 -11.76
C LEU A 98 18.73 21.87 -12.53
N LEU A 99 17.81 22.55 -11.82
CA LEU A 99 16.74 23.31 -12.45
C LEU A 99 17.25 24.40 -13.42
N PRO A 100 18.30 25.18 -13.10
CA PRO A 100 18.86 26.15 -14.05
C PRO A 100 19.33 25.50 -15.35
N GLU A 101 20.08 24.39 -15.27
CA GLU A 101 20.55 23.64 -16.44
C GLU A 101 19.38 23.08 -17.26
N LEU A 102 18.35 22.55 -16.59
CA LEU A 102 17.13 22.09 -17.26
C LEU A 102 16.43 23.25 -17.99
N LEU A 103 16.34 24.42 -17.37
CA LEU A 103 15.68 25.60 -17.94
C LEU A 103 16.42 26.17 -19.15
N GLU A 104 17.68 25.81 -19.41
CA GLU A 104 18.36 26.19 -20.65
C GLU A 104 17.89 25.34 -21.86
N GLN A 105 17.25 24.20 -21.61
CA GLN A 105 16.79 23.29 -22.66
C GLN A 105 15.47 23.76 -23.29
N PRO A 106 15.30 23.64 -24.62
CA PRO A 106 14.05 24.03 -25.28
C PRO A 106 12.80 23.30 -24.76
N VAL A 107 12.97 22.04 -24.34
CA VAL A 107 11.88 21.20 -23.80
C VAL A 107 11.34 21.71 -22.46
N ALA A 108 12.10 22.54 -21.74
CA ALA A 108 11.70 23.08 -20.44
C ALA A 108 10.83 24.34 -20.54
N GLN A 109 10.35 24.71 -21.74
CA GLN A 109 9.48 25.88 -21.94
C GLN A 109 8.32 25.94 -20.93
N PRO A 110 7.55 24.86 -20.67
CA PRO A 110 6.42 24.94 -19.75
C PRO A 110 6.82 25.36 -18.34
N LEU A 111 8.00 24.92 -17.89
CA LEU A 111 8.57 25.29 -16.58
C LEU A 111 9.02 26.75 -16.56
N GLN A 112 9.68 27.22 -17.63
CA GLN A 112 10.08 28.62 -17.77
C GLN A 112 8.86 29.55 -17.70
N THR A 113 7.79 29.21 -18.42
CA THR A 113 6.54 29.99 -18.43
C THR A 113 5.93 30.06 -17.04
N TRP A 114 5.85 28.92 -16.35
CA TRP A 114 5.29 28.84 -15.00
C TRP A 114 6.10 29.68 -14.00
N LEU A 115 7.44 29.61 -14.06
CA LEU A 115 8.32 30.39 -13.19
C LEU A 115 8.23 31.88 -13.48
N THR A 116 8.26 32.29 -14.75
CA THR A 116 8.22 33.72 -15.12
C THR A 116 6.94 34.43 -14.66
N GLN A 117 5.83 33.70 -14.54
CA GLN A 117 4.55 34.26 -14.06
C GLN A 117 4.48 34.46 -12.54
N ARG A 118 5.40 33.85 -11.78
CA ARG A 118 5.34 33.75 -10.30
C ARG A 118 6.57 34.30 -9.62
N GLU A 119 7.75 34.00 -10.17
CA GLU A 119 9.00 34.61 -9.78
C GLU A 119 9.00 36.05 -10.31
N GLY A 120 8.84 37.02 -9.40
CA GLY A 120 9.13 38.41 -9.71
C GLY A 120 10.64 38.63 -9.99
N THR A 121 11.14 39.84 -9.80
CA THR A 121 12.57 40.18 -10.01
C THR A 121 13.52 39.63 -8.93
N ALA A 122 13.05 38.73 -8.07
CA ALA A 122 13.84 38.20 -6.95
C ALA A 122 14.90 37.21 -7.46
N SER A 123 16.16 37.46 -7.11
CA SER A 123 17.25 36.50 -7.33
C SER A 123 17.36 35.52 -6.15
N GLY A 124 17.63 34.24 -6.44
CA GLY A 124 17.87 33.20 -5.44
C GLY A 124 16.72 32.20 -5.26
N LEU A 125 16.72 31.49 -4.13
CA LEU A 125 15.70 30.49 -3.79
C LEU A 125 14.40 31.17 -3.36
N THR A 126 13.38 31.12 -4.22
CA THR A 126 12.02 31.61 -3.93
C THR A 126 11.13 30.48 -3.40
N ARG A 127 10.01 30.85 -2.76
CA ARG A 127 8.99 29.87 -2.32
C ARG A 127 8.45 29.08 -3.51
N ASP A 128 8.09 29.76 -4.61
CA ASP A 128 7.52 29.10 -5.79
C ASP A 128 8.52 28.14 -6.43
N ARG A 129 9.81 28.51 -6.51
CA ARG A 129 10.87 27.61 -7.00
C ARG A 129 11.01 26.36 -6.14
N TRP A 130 11.04 26.54 -4.82
CA TRP A 130 11.11 25.42 -3.89
C TRP A 130 9.87 24.52 -4.01
N GLN A 131 8.68 25.10 -4.14
CA GLN A 131 7.44 24.34 -4.30
C GLN A 131 7.40 23.56 -5.62
N LEU A 132 7.86 24.16 -6.72
CA LEU A 132 8.00 23.49 -8.00
C LEU A 132 8.99 22.32 -7.90
N ALA A 133 10.20 22.58 -7.39
CA ALA A 133 11.21 21.55 -7.22
C ALA A 133 10.73 20.42 -6.29
N ARG A 134 9.98 20.76 -5.23
CA ARG A 134 9.39 19.78 -4.32
C ARG A 134 8.36 18.90 -5.03
N THR A 135 7.46 19.51 -5.80
CA THR A 135 6.44 18.80 -6.57
C THR A 135 7.08 17.87 -7.60
N ILE A 136 8.14 18.33 -8.27
CA ILE A 136 8.93 17.51 -9.20
C ILE A 136 9.62 16.35 -8.47
N ALA A 137 10.20 16.61 -7.31
CA ALA A 137 10.84 15.59 -6.49
C ALA A 137 9.86 14.52 -5.98
N ASP A 138 8.66 14.93 -5.55
CA ASP A 138 7.57 14.02 -5.19
C ASP A 138 7.17 13.14 -6.38
N ALA A 139 6.99 13.72 -7.57
CA ALA A 139 6.66 12.97 -8.78
C ALA A 139 7.77 11.97 -9.17
N MET A 140 9.05 12.34 -9.02
CA MET A 140 10.18 11.45 -9.32
C MET A 140 10.31 10.30 -8.31
N ASP A 141 10.03 10.53 -7.02
CA ASP A 141 9.94 9.46 -5.99
C ASP A 141 8.76 8.52 -6.30
N ASP A 142 7.63 9.04 -6.76
CA ASP A 142 6.49 8.24 -7.20
C ASP A 142 6.80 7.42 -8.46
N TYR A 143 7.47 7.99 -9.47
CA TYR A 143 7.94 7.23 -10.64
C TYR A 143 8.88 6.10 -10.21
N ALA A 144 9.79 6.39 -9.28
CA ALA A 144 10.72 5.42 -8.72
C ALA A 144 10.02 4.26 -8.02
N LEU A 145 8.82 4.48 -7.46
CA LEU A 145 8.07 3.46 -6.72
C LEU A 145 7.05 2.72 -7.59
N TYR A 146 6.36 3.41 -8.49
CA TYR A 146 5.22 2.86 -9.25
C TYR A 146 5.50 2.61 -10.72
N ARG A 147 6.53 3.23 -11.32
CA ARG A 147 6.82 3.14 -12.76
C ARG A 147 8.32 3.02 -13.06
N PRO A 148 9.04 2.06 -12.45
CA PRO A 148 10.47 1.88 -12.71
C PRO A 148 10.78 1.60 -14.19
N ASP A 149 9.89 0.92 -14.92
CA ASP A 149 10.07 0.67 -16.36
C ASP A 149 10.11 1.95 -17.19
N GLN A 150 9.34 2.97 -16.78
CA GLN A 150 9.35 4.26 -17.44
C GLN A 150 10.70 4.97 -17.21
N LEU A 151 11.24 4.92 -15.98
CA LEU A 151 12.56 5.45 -15.67
C LEU A 151 13.68 4.72 -16.44
N GLU A 152 13.58 3.41 -16.57
CA GLU A 152 14.53 2.60 -17.36
C GLU A 152 14.52 3.02 -18.83
N GLN A 153 13.34 3.24 -19.41
CA GLN A 153 13.19 3.72 -20.79
C GLN A 153 13.78 5.12 -20.98
N TRP A 154 13.66 6.01 -20.00
CA TRP A 154 14.19 7.37 -20.06
C TRP A 154 15.72 7.44 -19.99
N LYS A 155 16.42 6.35 -19.66
CA LYS A 155 17.89 6.29 -19.77
C LYS A 155 18.38 6.54 -21.20
N ARG A 156 17.58 6.19 -22.22
CA ARG A 156 17.91 6.40 -23.63
C ARG A 156 17.20 7.65 -24.14
N PRO A 157 17.92 8.67 -24.62
CA PRO A 157 17.30 9.86 -25.20
C PRO A 157 16.41 9.50 -26.39
N ARG A 158 15.24 10.15 -26.49
CA ARG A 158 14.37 10.07 -27.67
C ARG A 158 14.14 11.47 -28.27
N PRO A 159 13.92 11.59 -29.58
CA PRO A 159 13.68 12.89 -30.24
C PRO A 159 12.50 13.66 -29.66
N ASP A 160 11.45 12.96 -29.22
CA ASP A 160 10.20 13.55 -28.70
C ASP A 160 10.17 13.54 -27.15
N ASP A 161 11.33 13.51 -26.49
CA ASP A 161 11.39 13.57 -25.02
C ASP A 161 10.89 14.93 -24.51
N ASP A 162 10.02 14.89 -23.49
CA ASP A 162 9.68 16.07 -22.69
C ASP A 162 10.79 16.37 -21.64
N TRP A 163 10.64 17.45 -20.88
CA TRP A 163 11.60 17.87 -19.85
C TRP A 163 11.81 16.82 -18.74
N GLN A 164 10.82 15.98 -18.44
CA GLN A 164 10.91 14.96 -17.38
C GLN A 164 12.00 13.89 -17.65
N PRO A 165 12.04 13.20 -18.81
CA PRO A 165 13.14 12.31 -19.18
C PRO A 165 14.51 12.98 -19.13
N VAL A 166 14.61 14.26 -19.56
CA VAL A 166 15.86 15.03 -19.52
C VAL A 166 16.32 15.23 -18.07
N LEU A 167 15.43 15.71 -17.20
CA LEU A 167 15.72 15.89 -15.78
C LEU A 167 16.11 14.58 -15.10
N TRP A 168 15.39 13.50 -15.39
CA TRP A 168 15.71 12.17 -14.88
C TRP A 168 17.14 11.76 -15.22
N ARG A 169 17.59 11.97 -16.46
CA ARG A 169 18.97 11.66 -16.86
C ARG A 169 20.00 12.52 -16.13
N LEU A 170 19.74 13.81 -15.95
CA LEU A 170 20.60 14.70 -15.15
C LEU A 170 20.71 14.22 -13.70
N LEU A 171 19.57 13.89 -13.07
CA LEU A 171 19.52 13.33 -11.72
C LEU A 171 20.28 12.00 -11.62
N ALA A 172 20.08 11.09 -12.58
CA ALA A 172 20.74 9.79 -12.60
C ALA A 172 22.26 9.89 -12.78
N GLN A 173 22.77 10.92 -13.45
CA GLN A 173 24.21 11.20 -13.56
C GLN A 173 24.76 11.84 -12.27
N ARG A 174 23.98 12.69 -11.61
CA ARG A 174 24.41 13.45 -10.42
C ARG A 174 24.35 12.65 -9.13
N LEU A 175 23.39 11.73 -9.01
CA LEU A 175 23.14 10.96 -7.79
C LEU A 175 23.93 9.65 -7.76
N PRO A 176 24.46 9.24 -6.59
CA PRO A 176 25.42 8.15 -6.48
C PRO A 176 24.82 6.74 -6.64
N ARG A 177 23.49 6.62 -6.73
CA ARG A 177 22.79 5.34 -6.74
C ARG A 177 21.51 5.43 -7.56
N ALA A 178 21.01 4.28 -8.02
CA ALA A 178 19.73 4.19 -8.69
C ALA A 178 18.56 4.45 -7.72
N PRO A 179 17.38 4.87 -8.19
CA PRO A 179 16.17 4.96 -7.38
C PRO A 179 15.68 3.58 -6.92
N PHE A 180 14.83 3.57 -5.88
CA PHE A 180 14.40 2.35 -5.22
C PHE A 180 13.79 1.29 -6.15
N GLY A 181 12.88 1.63 -7.07
CA GLY A 181 12.29 0.64 -7.97
C GLY A 181 13.31 -0.01 -8.91
N LEU A 182 14.35 0.71 -9.35
CA LEU A 182 15.44 0.11 -10.14
C LEU A 182 16.36 -0.75 -9.26
N GLN A 183 16.60 -0.36 -8.01
CA GLN A 183 17.31 -1.22 -7.04
C GLN A 183 16.53 -2.51 -6.76
N VAL A 184 15.20 -2.42 -6.62
CA VAL A 184 14.34 -3.58 -6.41
C VAL A 184 14.46 -4.58 -7.55
N ARG A 185 14.46 -4.12 -8.82
CA ARG A 185 14.62 -5.01 -9.98
C ARG A 185 15.92 -5.80 -9.92
N GLU A 186 17.04 -5.11 -9.68
CA GLU A 186 18.35 -5.77 -9.51
C GLU A 186 18.34 -6.74 -8.33
N ALA A 187 17.70 -6.37 -7.20
CA ALA A 187 17.60 -7.24 -6.03
C ALA A 187 16.76 -8.49 -6.33
N VAL A 188 15.63 -8.35 -7.03
CA VAL A 188 14.78 -9.45 -7.48
C VAL A 188 15.56 -10.38 -8.41
N ASP A 189 16.34 -9.83 -9.35
CA ASP A 189 17.16 -10.64 -10.25
C ASP A 189 18.21 -11.46 -9.50
N ARG A 190 18.88 -10.89 -8.50
CA ARG A 190 19.84 -11.62 -7.65
C ARG A 190 19.17 -12.71 -6.80
N LEU A 191 18.02 -12.39 -6.20
CA LEU A 191 17.24 -13.35 -5.42
C LEU A 191 16.82 -14.54 -6.30
N ARG A 192 16.35 -14.28 -7.53
CA ARG A 192 15.95 -15.32 -8.49
C ARG A 192 17.12 -16.17 -8.98
N ARG A 193 18.33 -15.62 -9.08
CA ARG A 193 19.56 -16.35 -9.45
C ARG A 193 20.16 -17.17 -8.31
N GLY A 194 19.74 -16.91 -7.06
CA GLY A 194 20.34 -17.53 -5.88
C GLY A 194 21.67 -16.88 -5.46
N ASP A 195 21.93 -15.64 -5.87
CA ASP A 195 23.17 -14.91 -5.60
C ASP A 195 23.19 -14.23 -4.21
N VAL A 196 22.22 -14.57 -3.34
CA VAL A 196 22.01 -13.92 -2.05
C VAL A 196 22.17 -14.95 -0.94
N ASP A 197 23.06 -14.66 0.01
CA ASP A 197 23.20 -15.44 1.23
C ASP A 197 21.94 -15.29 2.10
N PRO A 198 21.17 -16.37 2.36
CA PRO A 198 19.98 -16.32 3.22
C PRO A 198 20.27 -15.79 4.63
N ALA A 199 21.51 -15.92 5.13
CA ALA A 199 21.90 -15.41 6.45
C ALA A 199 21.84 -13.87 6.57
N LEU A 200 21.77 -13.15 5.44
CA LEU A 200 21.60 -11.69 5.41
C LEU A 200 20.14 -11.25 5.57
N LEU A 201 19.19 -12.19 5.43
CA LEU A 201 17.77 -11.94 5.44
C LEU A 201 17.15 -12.40 6.77
N PRO A 202 16.00 -11.83 7.18
CA PRO A 202 15.26 -12.37 8.31
C PRO A 202 14.70 -13.75 7.96
N GLU A 203 14.55 -14.62 8.96
CA GLU A 203 13.94 -15.94 8.77
C GLU A 203 12.48 -15.84 8.30
N ARG A 204 11.77 -14.80 8.77
CA ARG A 204 10.36 -14.58 8.46
C ARG A 204 10.03 -13.11 8.26
N LEU A 205 9.17 -12.85 7.28
CA LEU A 205 8.59 -11.55 7.02
C LEU A 205 7.09 -11.60 7.29
N ARG A 206 6.60 -10.79 8.23
CA ARG A 206 5.18 -10.71 8.59
C ARG A 206 4.62 -9.35 8.19
N LEU A 207 3.44 -9.33 7.57
CA LEU A 207 2.75 -8.13 7.14
C LEU A 207 1.32 -8.16 7.68
N PHE A 208 0.92 -7.14 8.46
CA PHE A 208 -0.38 -7.12 9.11
C PHE A 208 -1.22 -5.92 8.69
N GLY A 209 -2.45 -6.18 8.22
CA GLY A 209 -3.45 -5.14 7.95
C GLY A 209 -3.07 -4.17 6.83
N ILE A 210 -2.19 -4.60 5.92
CA ILE A 210 -1.78 -3.80 4.78
C ILE A 210 -2.83 -3.94 3.68
N SER A 211 -3.36 -2.80 3.22
CA SER A 211 -4.40 -2.72 2.19
C SER A 211 -3.89 -2.25 0.83
N ALA A 212 -2.63 -1.81 0.74
CA ALA A 212 -1.99 -1.40 -0.50
C ALA A 212 -0.45 -1.47 -0.37
N LEU A 213 0.21 -1.85 -1.45
CA LEU A 213 1.65 -1.76 -1.66
C LEU A 213 1.90 -1.39 -3.13
N ALA A 214 3.06 -0.77 -3.40
CA ALA A 214 3.46 -0.51 -4.78
C ALA A 214 3.81 -1.83 -5.51
N PRO A 215 3.63 -1.90 -6.85
CA PRO A 215 3.94 -3.11 -7.62
C PRO A 215 5.34 -3.66 -7.35
N VAL A 216 6.37 -2.79 -7.36
CA VAL A 216 7.75 -3.19 -7.08
C VAL A 216 7.93 -3.80 -5.69
N GLN A 217 7.17 -3.33 -4.70
CA GLN A 217 7.23 -3.87 -3.35
C GLN A 217 6.61 -5.27 -3.30
N VAL A 218 5.54 -5.50 -4.05
CA VAL A 218 4.93 -6.82 -4.20
C VAL A 218 5.88 -7.78 -4.91
N ASP A 219 6.51 -7.35 -6.01
CA ASP A 219 7.50 -8.15 -6.74
C ASP A 219 8.68 -8.56 -5.85
N LEU A 220 9.17 -7.63 -5.03
CA LEU A 220 10.21 -7.90 -4.04
C LEU A 220 9.76 -8.93 -3.00
N ILE A 221 8.55 -8.77 -2.43
CA ILE A 221 8.01 -9.70 -1.44
C ILE A 221 7.85 -11.11 -2.05
N GLN A 222 7.37 -11.20 -3.29
CA GLN A 222 7.26 -12.46 -4.01
C GLN A 222 8.64 -13.10 -4.22
N ALA A 223 9.65 -12.33 -4.65
CA ALA A 223 11.02 -12.83 -4.81
C ALA A 223 11.63 -13.30 -3.49
N LEU A 224 11.46 -12.53 -2.41
CA LEU A 224 11.92 -12.90 -1.07
C LEU A 224 11.24 -14.19 -0.59
N SER A 225 9.98 -14.41 -0.94
CA SER A 225 9.27 -15.64 -0.58
C SER A 225 9.89 -16.92 -1.18
N GLY A 226 10.82 -16.81 -2.13
CA GLY A 226 11.63 -17.96 -2.57
C GLY A 226 12.66 -18.42 -1.53
N LEU A 227 13.10 -17.54 -0.63
CA LEU A 227 14.19 -17.79 0.33
C LEU A 227 13.75 -17.75 1.80
N LEU A 228 12.67 -17.03 2.12
CA LEU A 228 12.17 -16.90 3.50
C LEU A 228 10.66 -17.17 3.58
N GLU A 229 10.16 -17.33 4.80
CA GLU A 229 8.72 -17.43 5.04
C GLU A 229 8.08 -16.04 5.05
N VAL A 230 7.09 -15.83 4.18
CA VAL A 230 6.32 -14.58 4.13
C VAL A 230 4.90 -14.87 4.58
N GLU A 231 4.43 -14.14 5.59
CA GLU A 231 3.08 -14.21 6.13
C GLU A 231 2.36 -12.88 5.96
N ILE A 232 1.23 -12.89 5.29
CA ILE A 232 0.39 -11.71 5.09
C ILE A 232 -0.96 -11.92 5.77
N TYR A 233 -1.24 -11.13 6.80
CA TYR A 233 -2.52 -11.07 7.49
C TYR A 233 -3.38 -9.99 6.82
N LEU A 234 -4.13 -10.42 5.81
CA LEU A 234 -4.92 -9.55 4.95
C LEU A 234 -6.34 -9.38 5.51
N LEU A 235 -6.64 -8.17 5.96
CA LEU A 235 -8.00 -7.76 6.28
C LEU A 235 -8.76 -7.52 4.97
N THR A 236 -9.80 -8.30 4.71
CA THR A 236 -10.63 -8.17 3.52
C THR A 236 -12.09 -8.46 3.85
N PRO A 237 -13.05 -7.67 3.32
CA PRO A 237 -14.46 -7.86 3.62
C PRO A 237 -15.03 -9.17 3.08
N CYS A 238 -14.42 -9.73 2.02
CA CYS A 238 -14.93 -10.92 1.33
C CYS A 238 -13.78 -11.74 0.70
N PRO A 239 -14.01 -13.03 0.41
CA PRO A 239 -12.96 -13.91 -0.12
C PRO A 239 -12.49 -13.54 -1.53
N ASP A 240 -13.36 -12.92 -2.33
CA ASP A 240 -13.23 -12.76 -3.78
C ASP A 240 -13.32 -11.29 -4.21
N LEU A 241 -12.92 -10.35 -3.33
CA LEU A 241 -13.04 -8.90 -3.56
C LEU A 241 -12.51 -8.46 -4.93
N TRP A 242 -11.34 -8.94 -5.33
CA TRP A 242 -10.74 -8.60 -6.63
C TRP A 242 -11.55 -9.13 -7.81
N GLN A 243 -12.14 -10.31 -7.71
CA GLN A 243 -12.99 -10.88 -8.76
C GLN A 243 -14.27 -10.05 -8.90
N ARG A 244 -14.92 -9.71 -7.79
CA ARG A 244 -16.14 -8.88 -7.78
C ARG A 244 -15.89 -7.49 -8.38
N CYS A 245 -14.81 -6.83 -7.98
CA CYS A 245 -14.42 -5.54 -8.57
C CYS A 245 -14.04 -5.67 -10.05
N GLY A 246 -13.33 -6.74 -10.43
CA GLY A 246 -12.94 -7.01 -11.81
C GLY A 246 -14.13 -7.25 -12.74
N SER A 247 -15.07 -8.13 -12.35
CA SER A 247 -16.31 -8.38 -13.10
C SER A 247 -17.13 -7.10 -13.27
N ARG A 248 -17.18 -6.25 -12.24
CA ARG A 248 -17.89 -4.96 -12.33
C ARG A 248 -17.18 -3.96 -13.24
N ARG A 249 -15.85 -3.89 -13.19
CA ARG A 249 -15.08 -3.07 -14.14
C ARG A 249 -15.36 -3.52 -15.57
N ALA A 250 -15.44 -4.82 -15.82
CA ALA A 250 -15.78 -5.36 -17.14
C ALA A 250 -17.20 -4.96 -17.58
N SER A 251 -18.17 -4.89 -16.68
CA SER A 251 -19.54 -4.47 -17.02
C SER A 251 -19.68 -2.96 -17.24
N LEU A 252 -18.94 -2.13 -16.49
CA LEU A 252 -19.07 -0.67 -16.54
C LEU A 252 -18.09 0.02 -17.50
N GLY A 253 -17.02 -0.65 -17.93
CA GLY A 253 -16.03 -0.05 -18.82
C GLY A 253 -15.43 1.24 -18.25
N ASP A 254 -15.48 2.33 -19.02
CA ASP A 254 -14.96 3.64 -18.63
C ASP A 254 -15.81 4.35 -17.56
N ASP A 255 -17.10 3.98 -17.41
CA ASP A 255 -18.00 4.56 -16.41
C ASP A 255 -17.60 4.20 -14.97
N TRP A 256 -16.70 3.21 -14.80
CA TRP A 256 -16.08 2.86 -13.53
C TRP A 256 -15.28 4.01 -12.88
N LEU A 257 -14.81 4.97 -13.69
CA LEU A 257 -14.02 6.11 -13.22
C LEU A 257 -14.88 7.32 -12.82
N VAL A 258 -16.19 7.26 -13.06
CA VAL A 258 -17.12 8.37 -12.76
C VAL A 258 -17.37 8.44 -11.25
N PRO A 259 -17.31 9.64 -10.64
CA PRO A 259 -17.60 9.80 -9.21
C PRO A 259 -18.99 9.30 -8.79
N PRO A 260 -19.17 8.89 -7.51
CA PRO A 260 -20.42 8.32 -6.98
C PRO A 260 -21.55 9.32 -6.73
N ASP A 261 -21.52 10.49 -7.37
CA ASP A 261 -22.56 11.52 -7.27
C ASP A 261 -23.67 11.38 -8.31
N GLY A 262 -23.59 10.39 -9.21
CA GLY A 262 -24.62 10.09 -10.20
C GLY A 262 -25.73 9.13 -9.71
N GLY A 263 -26.85 9.09 -10.45
CA GLY A 263 -27.97 8.17 -10.20
C GLY A 263 -27.59 6.68 -10.20
N TRP A 264 -26.43 6.34 -10.77
CA TRP A 264 -25.87 4.99 -10.76
C TRP A 264 -25.60 4.44 -9.35
N LEU A 265 -25.46 5.27 -8.31
CA LEU A 265 -25.31 4.80 -6.93
C LEU A 265 -26.57 4.05 -6.46
N ALA A 266 -27.76 4.46 -6.93
CA ALA A 266 -29.02 3.77 -6.65
C ALA A 266 -29.16 2.44 -7.44
N GLU A 267 -28.42 2.32 -8.55
CA GLU A 267 -28.36 1.13 -9.40
C GLU A 267 -27.18 0.22 -9.03
N ALA A 268 -26.27 0.68 -8.15
CA ALA A 268 -25.09 -0.05 -7.73
C ALA A 268 -25.50 -1.23 -6.84
N PRO A 269 -25.33 -2.48 -7.29
CA PRO A 269 -25.89 -3.62 -6.57
C PRO A 269 -25.16 -3.92 -5.25
N ARG A 270 -23.92 -3.44 -5.05
CA ARG A 270 -23.07 -3.78 -3.89
C ARG A 270 -22.01 -2.74 -3.52
N LEU A 271 -21.76 -2.58 -2.21
CA LEU A 271 -20.85 -1.59 -1.62
C LEU A 271 -19.36 -1.90 -1.85
N GLU A 272 -18.94 -3.16 -1.72
CA GLU A 272 -17.55 -3.57 -1.91
C GLU A 272 -17.09 -3.28 -3.34
N ALA A 273 -18.01 -3.39 -4.29
CA ALA A 273 -17.72 -3.11 -5.68
C ALA A 273 -17.73 -1.60 -5.99
N VAL A 274 -18.11 -0.71 -5.07
CA VAL A 274 -17.93 0.75 -5.23
C VAL A 274 -16.67 1.20 -4.48
N LEU A 275 -16.53 0.75 -3.24
CA LEU A 275 -15.54 1.27 -2.29
C LEU A 275 -14.27 0.42 -2.20
N GLY A 276 -14.31 -0.82 -2.72
CA GLY A 276 -13.25 -1.82 -2.54
C GLY A 276 -12.14 -1.79 -3.60
N ARG A 277 -12.16 -0.85 -4.54
CA ARG A 277 -11.22 -0.81 -5.68
C ARG A 277 -9.75 -0.94 -5.27
N MET A 278 -9.30 -0.15 -4.29
CA MET A 278 -7.90 -0.17 -3.85
C MET A 278 -7.49 -1.53 -3.26
N GLY A 279 -8.37 -2.13 -2.44
CA GLY A 279 -8.14 -3.45 -1.87
C GLY A 279 -8.17 -4.56 -2.93
N ALA A 280 -9.05 -4.44 -3.92
CA ALA A 280 -9.11 -5.34 -5.07
C ALA A 280 -7.85 -5.28 -5.94
N GLU A 281 -7.36 -4.08 -6.26
CA GLU A 281 -6.13 -3.89 -7.02
C GLU A 281 -4.93 -4.48 -6.25
N PHE A 282 -4.84 -4.26 -4.94
CA PHE A 282 -3.78 -4.86 -4.11
C PHE A 282 -3.85 -6.39 -4.08
N GLN A 283 -5.04 -6.96 -3.89
CA GLN A 283 -5.23 -8.42 -3.96
C GLN A 283 -4.85 -8.98 -5.32
N GLN A 284 -5.25 -8.31 -6.40
CA GLN A 284 -4.88 -8.71 -7.75
C GLN A 284 -3.35 -8.64 -7.96
N LEU A 285 -2.67 -7.62 -7.45
CA LEU A 285 -1.21 -7.55 -7.51
C LEU A 285 -0.56 -8.69 -6.71
N LEU A 286 -1.08 -8.96 -5.51
CA LEU A 286 -0.54 -10.01 -4.64
C LEU A 286 -0.76 -11.42 -5.22
N GLU A 287 -1.92 -11.65 -5.85
CA GLU A 287 -2.38 -12.97 -6.27
C GLU A 287 -2.18 -13.25 -7.77
N GLY A 288 -2.20 -12.21 -8.61
CA GLY A 288 -2.46 -12.29 -10.05
C GLY A 288 -1.35 -11.82 -11.00
N SER A 289 -0.14 -11.45 -10.54
CA SER A 289 0.99 -11.25 -11.44
C SER A 289 1.51 -12.62 -11.95
N GLY A 290 1.49 -12.84 -13.26
CA GLY A 290 1.90 -14.11 -13.90
C GLY A 290 3.37 -14.50 -13.71
N GLU A 291 4.23 -13.59 -13.21
CA GLU A 291 5.59 -13.92 -12.76
C GLU A 291 5.64 -14.55 -11.35
N ALA A 292 4.54 -14.52 -10.61
CA ALA A 292 4.39 -15.13 -9.28
C ALA A 292 4.31 -16.68 -9.31
N GLN A 293 4.78 -17.30 -10.39
CA GLN A 293 4.90 -18.76 -10.60
C GLN A 293 6.28 -19.32 -10.21
N LEU A 294 7.24 -18.49 -9.80
CA LEU A 294 8.57 -18.95 -9.37
C LEU A 294 8.59 -19.64 -7.98
N GLY A 295 7.43 -19.75 -7.31
CA GLY A 295 7.23 -20.62 -6.17
C GLY A 295 6.23 -21.71 -6.53
N SER A 296 6.72 -22.90 -6.87
CA SER A 296 5.91 -24.11 -7.03
C SER A 296 4.97 -24.31 -5.85
N ASP A 297 3.66 -24.38 -6.12
CA ASP A 297 2.66 -25.22 -5.43
C ASP A 297 2.54 -25.22 -3.90
N ALA A 298 2.87 -24.14 -3.20
CA ALA A 298 2.66 -24.05 -1.74
C ALA A 298 2.01 -22.73 -1.28
N ARG A 299 0.98 -22.24 -1.99
CA ARG A 299 0.12 -21.17 -1.43
C ARG A 299 -0.84 -21.77 -0.40
N GLY A 300 -0.42 -21.80 0.87
CA GLY A 300 -1.32 -22.03 2.00
C GLY A 300 -2.24 -20.81 2.18
N SER A 301 -3.30 -20.70 1.39
CA SER A 301 -4.30 -19.65 1.59
C SER A 301 -5.27 -20.09 2.69
N VAL A 302 -5.15 -19.51 3.89
CA VAL A 302 -6.10 -19.77 4.98
C VAL A 302 -7.12 -18.65 5.01
N CYS A 303 -8.38 -18.98 4.71
CA CYS A 303 -9.48 -18.03 4.67
C CYS A 303 -10.45 -18.34 5.82
N ARG A 304 -10.69 -17.37 6.70
CA ARG A 304 -11.74 -17.46 7.73
C ARG A 304 -12.57 -16.18 7.74
N PHE A 305 -13.77 -16.28 7.18
CA PHE A 305 -14.77 -15.23 7.23
C PHE A 305 -15.79 -15.56 8.30
N LEU A 306 -16.00 -14.62 9.22
CA LEU A 306 -16.96 -14.78 10.29
C LEU A 306 -18.32 -14.26 9.83
N GLN A 307 -19.37 -15.03 10.09
CA GLN A 307 -20.76 -14.57 9.97
C GLN A 307 -21.06 -13.61 11.13
N MET A 308 -21.69 -12.47 10.84
CA MET A 308 -21.82 -11.41 11.85
C MET A 308 -22.87 -11.71 12.91
N ALA A 309 -24.00 -12.33 12.52
CA ALA A 309 -25.09 -12.63 13.45
C ALA A 309 -25.08 -14.07 14.01
N ALA A 310 -24.33 -15.00 13.40
CA ALA A 310 -24.39 -16.41 13.79
C ALA A 310 -23.71 -16.72 15.14
N ALA A 311 -22.97 -15.77 15.72
CA ALA A 311 -22.23 -15.98 16.96
C ALA A 311 -23.05 -15.72 18.24
N GLU A 312 -24.22 -15.07 18.16
CA GLU A 312 -24.90 -14.50 19.34
C GLU A 312 -26.38 -14.91 19.50
N GLU A 313 -26.88 -15.90 18.75
CA GLU A 313 -28.27 -16.41 18.81
C GLU A 313 -29.36 -15.31 18.77
N ARG A 314 -29.03 -14.14 18.23
CA ARG A 314 -29.91 -12.97 18.13
C ARG A 314 -30.37 -12.77 16.68
N GLN A 315 -31.49 -12.07 16.51
CA GLN A 315 -31.87 -11.59 15.18
C GLN A 315 -30.79 -10.63 14.64
N PRO A 316 -30.43 -10.74 13.35
CA PRO A 316 -29.39 -9.90 12.76
C PRO A 316 -29.88 -8.44 12.68
N THR A 317 -29.07 -7.51 13.18
CA THR A 317 -29.31 -6.08 12.97
C THR A 317 -29.08 -5.72 11.50
N LEU A 318 -29.54 -4.56 11.09
CA LEU A 318 -29.34 -3.98 9.77
C LEU A 318 -27.85 -3.88 9.43
N LEU A 319 -27.01 -3.52 10.40
CA LEU A 319 -25.56 -3.54 10.24
C LEU A 319 -25.02 -4.96 10.00
N ASP A 320 -25.49 -5.96 10.75
CA ASP A 320 -25.04 -7.35 10.55
C ASP A 320 -25.45 -7.88 9.17
N GLN A 321 -26.67 -7.56 8.72
CA GLN A 321 -27.17 -7.95 7.41
C GLN A 321 -26.31 -7.33 6.31
N LEU A 322 -26.01 -6.03 6.41
CA LEU A 322 -25.15 -5.32 5.46
C LEU A 322 -23.73 -5.91 5.44
N GLN A 323 -23.13 -6.16 6.60
CA GLN A 323 -21.81 -6.77 6.71
C GLN A 323 -21.79 -8.22 6.20
N GLN A 324 -22.87 -8.98 6.41
CA GLN A 324 -23.03 -10.34 5.89
C GLN A 324 -23.13 -10.35 4.36
N GLN A 325 -23.84 -9.38 3.76
CA GLN A 325 -23.90 -9.22 2.30
C GLN A 325 -22.52 -8.95 1.66
N LEU A 326 -21.59 -8.32 2.40
CA LEU A 326 -20.22 -8.19 1.92
C LEU A 326 -19.55 -9.55 1.82
N VAL A 327 -19.69 -10.39 2.87
CA VAL A 327 -19.05 -11.71 2.93
C VAL A 327 -19.63 -12.66 1.89
N ASP A 328 -20.96 -12.80 1.83
CA ASP A 328 -21.64 -13.75 0.96
C ASP A 328 -21.94 -13.18 -0.42
N ALA A 329 -21.30 -13.75 -1.45
CA ALA A 329 -21.52 -13.37 -2.84
C ALA A 329 -22.96 -13.63 -3.30
N ASP A 330 -23.64 -14.64 -2.76
CA ASP A 330 -24.95 -15.07 -3.22
C ASP A 330 -26.12 -14.45 -2.42
N SER A 331 -25.84 -13.79 -1.29
CA SER A 331 -26.88 -13.16 -0.49
C SER A 331 -27.26 -11.79 -1.05
N VAL A 332 -28.44 -11.71 -1.66
CA VAL A 332 -29.11 -10.45 -2.05
C VAL A 332 -30.49 -10.29 -1.37
N PRO A 333 -30.76 -10.77 -0.14
CA PRO A 333 -32.04 -10.47 0.47
C PRO A 333 -32.14 -8.96 0.68
N ALA A 334 -33.35 -8.41 0.50
CA ALA A 334 -33.61 -7.04 0.90
C ALA A 334 -33.24 -6.86 2.37
N LEU A 335 -32.61 -5.73 2.70
CA LEU A 335 -32.27 -5.42 4.08
C LEU A 335 -33.56 -5.15 4.87
N GLU A 336 -33.76 -5.88 5.96
CA GLU A 336 -34.94 -5.75 6.81
C GLU A 336 -34.56 -5.13 8.15
N ARG A 337 -35.18 -4.00 8.50
CA ARG A 337 -34.92 -3.30 9.76
C ARG A 337 -36.01 -3.66 10.77
N SER A 338 -35.62 -4.18 11.94
CA SER A 338 -36.54 -4.32 13.07
C SER A 338 -36.83 -2.96 13.72
N SER A 339 -37.99 -2.80 14.35
CA SER A 339 -38.41 -1.53 14.95
C SER A 339 -37.41 -0.98 15.99
N ASP A 340 -36.72 -1.88 16.68
CA ASP A 340 -35.83 -1.55 17.80
C ASP A 340 -34.36 -1.43 17.34
N ASP A 341 -34.08 -1.59 16.05
CA ASP A 341 -32.73 -1.58 15.51
C ASP A 341 -32.17 -0.15 15.39
N GLN A 342 -31.11 0.11 16.15
CA GLN A 342 -30.35 1.36 16.18
C GLN A 342 -28.91 1.19 15.66
N SER A 343 -28.60 0.08 14.98
CA SER A 343 -27.25 -0.24 14.51
C SER A 343 -26.73 0.69 13.39
N LEU A 344 -27.63 1.26 12.59
CA LEU A 344 -27.34 2.24 11.55
C LEU A 344 -28.30 3.43 11.64
N LEU A 345 -27.76 4.60 12.02
CA LEU A 345 -28.52 5.83 12.19
C LEU A 345 -28.00 6.92 11.25
N PHE A 346 -28.94 7.61 10.60
CA PHE A 346 -28.66 8.75 9.74
C PHE A 346 -29.20 10.01 10.42
N SER A 347 -28.31 10.95 10.75
CA SER A 347 -28.67 12.18 11.45
C SER A 347 -28.35 13.39 10.57
N GLY A 348 -29.37 14.18 10.22
CA GLY A 348 -29.19 15.47 9.56
C GLY A 348 -28.93 16.58 10.58
N GLY A 349 -27.83 17.32 10.42
CA GLY A 349 -27.48 18.46 11.27
C GLY A 349 -27.43 19.77 10.48
N THR A 350 -27.89 20.87 11.08
CA THR A 350 -27.85 22.22 10.47
C THR A 350 -26.53 22.96 10.70
N GLY A 351 -25.61 22.38 11.47
CA GLY A 351 -24.25 22.87 11.75
C GLY A 351 -23.55 21.99 12.79
N ALA A 352 -22.21 22.10 12.91
CA ALA A 352 -21.39 21.21 13.76
C ALA A 352 -21.73 21.26 15.27
N LEU A 353 -22.48 22.29 15.73
CA LEU A 353 -22.84 22.50 17.14
C LEU A 353 -24.28 22.06 17.48
N ALA A 354 -25.07 21.58 16.52
CA ALA A 354 -26.51 21.37 16.71
C ALA A 354 -26.88 20.03 17.40
N GLY A 355 -25.90 19.25 17.88
CA GLY A 355 -26.10 17.89 18.40
C GLY A 355 -26.17 17.77 19.93
N GLY A 356 -26.62 18.79 20.66
CA GLY A 356 -26.57 18.76 22.12
C GLY A 356 -27.55 19.69 22.82
N ALA A 357 -28.86 19.51 22.61
CA ALA A 357 -29.87 20.09 23.50
C ALA A 357 -31.28 19.51 23.27
N THR A 358 -31.50 18.21 23.46
CA THR A 358 -32.86 17.71 23.77
C THR A 358 -32.76 16.49 24.69
N GLY A 359 -32.86 16.75 25.99
CA GLY A 359 -32.91 15.77 27.05
C GLY A 359 -33.01 16.46 28.41
N ALA A 360 -34.19 16.99 28.73
CA ALA A 360 -34.63 17.35 30.07
C ALA A 360 -35.93 16.58 30.35
#